data_AF-A0A374ALD9-F1
#
_entry.id   AF-A0A374ALD9-F1
#
_cell.length_a   1.000
_cell.length_b   1.000
_cell.length_c   1.000
_cell.angle_alpha   90.00
_cell.angle_beta   90.00
_cell.angle_gamma   90.00
#
_symmetry.space_group_name_H-M   'P 1'
#
loop_
_entity.id
_entity.type
_entity.pdbx_description
1 polymer ?
#
loop_
_entity_poly.entity_id
_entity_poly.type
_entity_poly.pdbx_seq_one_letter_code
_entity_poly.pdbx_strand_id
1 'polypeptide(L)'
;MAQSINTKVDLVISGTSYHGLNSYGKIMIGDKGFEFYNDRNVNDYIQIPWKEVDYVIASVMFKGKHIPRYAIQTKENGTYSFASKEPKKVLRAVSRYVAPDHMVRSLSFFGVIKKKLKAKFNK
;
A
#
# COMPACT_ATOMS: atom_id res chain seq x y z
N MET A 1 -16.69 6.16 16.99
CA MET A 1 -16.93 6.13 15.53
C MET A 1 -15.75 6.81 14.87
N ALA A 2 -14.95 6.08 14.09
CA ALA A 2 -13.84 6.69 13.36
C ALA A 2 -14.40 7.62 12.28
N GLN A 3 -14.00 8.88 12.27
CA GLN A 3 -14.46 9.85 11.29
C GLN A 3 -13.50 9.83 10.11
N SER A 4 -14.02 9.65 8.89
CA SER A 4 -13.19 9.74 7.68
C SER A 4 -12.60 11.13 7.55
N ILE A 5 -11.32 11.19 7.19
CA ILE A 5 -10.67 12.45 6.84
C ILE A 5 -11.15 12.92 5.47
N ASN A 6 -11.56 12.00 4.59
CA ASN A 6 -11.97 12.30 3.22
C ASN A 6 -13.34 13.00 3.20
N THR A 7 -13.41 14.09 2.43
CA THR A 7 -14.68 14.78 2.14
C THR A 7 -15.35 14.22 0.90
N LYS A 8 -14.56 13.63 -0.01
CA LYS A 8 -15.04 12.94 -1.20
C LYS A 8 -14.35 11.59 -1.34
N VAL A 9 -15.13 10.57 -1.65
CA VAL A 9 -14.64 9.20 -1.84
C VAL A 9 -14.62 8.87 -3.32
N ASP A 10 -13.47 8.48 -3.85
CA ASP A 10 -13.32 8.07 -5.25
C ASP A 10 -13.40 6.57 -5.44
N LEU A 11 -12.85 5.81 -4.48
CA LEU A 11 -12.81 4.36 -4.56
C LEU A 11 -12.94 3.74 -3.19
N VAL A 12 -13.81 2.73 -3.08
CA VAL A 12 -13.90 1.84 -1.93
C VAL A 12 -13.71 0.42 -2.43
N ILE A 13 -12.79 -0.32 -1.81
CA ILE A 13 -12.51 -1.70 -2.19
C ILE A 13 -12.13 -2.53 -0.97
N SER A 14 -12.57 -3.79 -0.93
CA SER A 14 -12.12 -4.73 0.10
C SER A 14 -10.63 -5.05 -0.06
N GLY A 15 -9.92 -5.02 1.06
CA GLY A 15 -8.50 -5.28 1.12
C GLY A 15 -8.06 -5.85 2.47
N THR A 16 -6.76 -6.07 2.57
CA THR A 16 -6.10 -6.59 3.76
C THR A 16 -4.98 -5.62 4.12
N SER A 17 -4.95 -5.20 5.37
CA SER A 17 -3.81 -4.52 5.98
C SER A 17 -2.87 -5.55 6.60
N TYR A 18 -1.57 -5.39 6.35
CA TYR A 18 -0.50 -6.18 6.97
C TYR A 18 0.19 -5.41 8.10
N HIS A 19 -0.45 -4.36 8.62
CA HIS A 19 0.08 -3.61 9.75
C HIS A 19 -0.19 -4.38 11.05
N GLY A 20 0.88 -4.91 11.67
CA GLY A 20 0.77 -5.75 12.87
C GLY A 20 0.20 -7.14 12.56
N LEU A 21 -1.05 -7.39 12.96
CA LEU A 21 -1.78 -8.60 12.62
C LEU A 21 -2.51 -8.43 11.29
N ASN A 22 -2.58 -9.49 10.47
CA ASN A 22 -3.26 -9.42 9.18
C ASN A 22 -4.76 -9.15 9.38
N SER A 23 -5.18 -7.93 9.03
CA SER A 23 -6.55 -7.46 9.22
C SER A 23 -7.26 -7.35 7.88
N TYR A 24 -8.46 -7.92 7.80
CA TYR A 24 -9.33 -7.78 6.63
C TYR A 24 -10.24 -6.57 6.83
N GLY A 25 -10.47 -5.82 5.76
CA GLY A 25 -11.22 -4.59 5.84
C GLY A 25 -11.51 -3.96 4.50
N LYS A 26 -11.84 -2.68 4.54
CA LYS A 26 -12.11 -1.85 3.36
C LYS A 26 -11.09 -0.75 3.25
N ILE A 27 -10.52 -0.62 2.07
CA ILE A 27 -9.64 0.45 1.65
C ILE A 27 -10.52 1.51 0.99
N MET A 28 -10.36 2.75 1.44
CA MET A 28 -11.05 3.92 0.93
C MET A 28 -10.02 4.94 0.46
N ILE A 29 -10.20 5.42 -0.75
CA ILE A 29 -9.34 6.44 -1.37
C ILE A 29 -10.22 7.65 -1.62
N GLY A 30 -9.79 8.79 -1.12
CA GLY A 30 -10.51 10.03 -1.31
C GLY A 30 -9.60 11.22 -1.58
N ASP A 31 -10.20 12.39 -1.52
CA ASP A 31 -9.57 13.66 -1.83
C ASP A 31 -8.46 14.08 -0.86
N LYS A 32 -8.51 13.62 0.39
CA LYS A 32 -7.57 14.03 1.45
C LYS A 32 -6.56 12.97 1.82
N GLY A 33 -6.86 11.69 1.62
CA GLY A 33 -5.92 10.62 1.92
C GLY A 33 -6.37 9.21 1.56
N PHE A 34 -5.49 8.28 1.88
CA PHE A 34 -5.74 6.86 1.86
C PHE A 34 -6.20 6.39 3.23
N GLU A 35 -7.26 5.59 3.28
CA GLU A 35 -7.81 5.06 4.53
C GLU A 35 -8.04 3.56 4.44
N PHE A 36 -7.88 2.89 5.57
CA PHE A 36 -8.23 1.50 5.76
C PHE A 36 -9.06 1.34 7.03
N TYR A 37 -10.19 0.65 6.92
CA TYR A 37 -11.08 0.34 8.02
C TYR A 37 -11.18 -1.15 8.21
N ASN A 38 -10.87 -1.65 9.40
CA ASN A 38 -10.98 -3.07 9.73
C ASN A 38 -12.46 -3.47 9.88
N ASP A 39 -12.86 -4.56 9.21
CA ASP A 39 -14.24 -5.06 9.27
C ASP A 39 -14.56 -5.69 10.65
N ARG A 40 -13.54 -6.18 11.38
CA ARG A 40 -13.72 -6.81 12.69
C ARG A 40 -13.75 -5.81 13.84
N ASN A 41 -13.01 -4.71 13.72
CA ASN A 41 -12.91 -3.70 14.77
C ASN A 41 -12.93 -2.30 14.17
N VAL A 42 -14.05 -1.60 14.32
CA VAL A 42 -14.23 -0.24 13.79
C VAL A 42 -13.31 0.80 14.43
N ASN A 43 -12.70 0.49 15.58
CA ASN A 43 -11.71 1.36 16.22
C ASN A 43 -10.29 1.11 15.69
N ASP A 44 -10.08 0.04 14.93
CA ASP A 44 -8.81 -0.27 14.24
C ASP A 44 -8.90 0.24 12.80
N TYR A 45 -8.38 1.43 12.59
CA TYR A 45 -8.36 2.10 11.29
C TYR A 45 -7.01 2.76 11.06
N ILE A 46 -6.65 2.89 9.79
CA ILE A 46 -5.43 3.56 9.35
C ILE A 46 -5.85 4.68 8.43
N GLN A 47 -5.43 5.90 8.73
CA GLN A 47 -5.66 7.08 7.90
C GLN A 47 -4.30 7.67 7.56
N ILE A 48 -4.04 7.82 6.27
CA ILE A 48 -2.78 8.36 5.75
C ILE A 48 -3.14 9.54 4.85
N PRO A 49 -3.06 10.78 5.37
CA PRO A 49 -3.22 11.98 4.57
C PRO A 49 -2.22 11.99 3.41
N TRP A 50 -2.63 12.49 2.23
CA TRP A 50 -1.72 12.58 1.07
C TRP A 50 -0.45 13.39 1.36
N LYS A 51 -0.52 14.35 2.29
CA LYS A 51 0.62 15.16 2.74
C LYS A 51 1.71 14.36 3.46
N GLU A 52 1.32 13.27 4.12
CA GLU A 52 2.22 12.38 4.86
C GLU A 52 2.78 11.26 3.98
N VAL A 53 2.18 11.01 2.81
CA VAL A 53 2.69 10.02 1.86
C VAL A 53 4.00 10.53 1.28
N ASP A 54 5.05 9.75 1.49
CA ASP A 54 6.36 9.97 0.89
C ASP A 54 6.48 9.16 -0.40
N TYR A 55 6.36 7.83 -0.30
CA TYR A 55 6.43 6.93 -1.44
C TYR A 55 5.29 5.91 -1.44
N VAL A 56 4.84 5.53 -2.63
CA VAL A 56 3.92 4.41 -2.86
C VAL A 56 4.68 3.32 -3.59
N ILE A 57 4.88 2.20 -2.92
CA ILE A 57 5.74 1.11 -3.36
C ILE A 57 4.84 -0.04 -3.83
N ALA A 58 4.73 -0.24 -5.14
CA ALA A 58 3.98 -1.37 -5.69
C ALA A 58 4.89 -2.60 -5.86
N SER A 59 4.54 -3.74 -5.24
CA SER A 59 5.25 -4.99 -5.47
C SER A 59 4.75 -5.63 -6.75
N VAL A 60 5.57 -5.60 -7.80
CA VAL A 60 5.19 -6.08 -9.13
C VAL A 60 5.86 -7.43 -9.39
N MET A 61 5.07 -8.49 -9.48
CA MET A 61 5.51 -9.85 -9.78
C MET A 61 5.20 -10.23 -11.25
N PHE A 62 5.84 -11.30 -11.74
CA PHE A 62 5.59 -11.86 -13.08
C PHE A 62 5.74 -10.83 -14.22
N LYS A 63 6.87 -10.12 -14.27
CA LYS A 63 7.18 -9.12 -15.32
C LYS A 63 6.11 -8.03 -15.52
N GLY A 64 5.37 -7.64 -14.47
CA GLY A 64 4.30 -6.63 -14.61
C GLY A 64 2.88 -7.16 -14.53
N LYS A 65 2.69 -8.48 -14.56
CA LYS A 65 1.36 -9.08 -14.70
C LYS A 65 0.54 -9.06 -13.40
N HIS A 66 1.20 -9.24 -12.25
CA HIS A 66 0.52 -9.36 -10.96
C HIS A 66 1.09 -8.42 -9.91
N ILE A 67 0.21 -7.76 -9.15
CA ILE A 67 0.59 -6.89 -8.04
C ILE A 67 -0.02 -7.49 -6.76
N PRO A 68 0.65 -8.42 -6.07
CA PRO A 68 0.10 -9.04 -4.88
C PRO A 68 -0.16 -8.04 -3.76
N ARG A 69 0.70 -7.02 -3.63
CA ARG A 69 0.75 -6.08 -2.51
C ARG A 69 1.32 -4.75 -2.96
N TYR A 70 0.95 -3.71 -2.24
CA TYR A 70 1.53 -2.39 -2.34
C TYR A 70 1.72 -1.83 -0.93
N ALA A 71 2.71 -0.97 -0.77
CA ALA A 71 2.98 -0.32 0.49
C ALA A 71 2.96 1.19 0.32
N ILE A 72 2.51 1.89 1.35
CA ILE A 72 2.50 3.34 1.45
C ILE A 72 3.52 3.68 2.53
N GLN A 73 4.62 4.27 2.11
CA GLN A 73 5.62 4.84 2.98
C GLN A 73 5.19 6.25 3.35
N THR A 74 5.08 6.47 4.65
CA THR A 74 4.85 7.79 5.23
C THR A 74 6.19 8.43 5.59
N LYS A 75 6.21 9.76 5.70
CA LYS A 75 7.41 10.52 6.04
C LYS A 75 7.94 10.18 7.43
N GLU A 76 7.06 9.99 8.41
CA GLU A 76 7.43 9.81 9.82
C GLU A 76 6.98 8.47 10.41
N ASN A 77 5.81 7.95 10.01
CA ASN A 77 5.17 6.77 10.63
C ASN A 77 5.58 5.43 9.97
N GLY A 78 6.65 5.42 9.19
CA GLY A 78 7.16 4.21 8.53
C GLY A 78 6.31 3.75 7.35
N THR A 79 6.30 2.44 7.08
CA THR A 79 5.72 1.86 5.86
C THR A 79 4.55 0.93 6.16
N TYR A 80 3.39 1.21 5.56
CA TYR A 80 2.17 0.43 5.69
C TYR A 80 1.94 -0.43 4.47
N SER A 81 1.81 -1.75 4.63
CA SER A 81 1.60 -2.68 3.52
C SER A 81 0.15 -3.12 3.43
N PHE A 82 -0.39 -3.12 2.21
CA PHE A 82 -1.77 -3.46 1.90
C PHE A 82 -1.86 -4.44 0.71
N ALA A 83 -2.94 -5.22 0.69
CA ALA A 83 -3.40 -5.96 -0.48
C ALA A 83 -4.86 -5.64 -0.76
N SER A 84 -5.28 -5.77 -2.01
CA SER A 84 -6.69 -5.60 -2.40
C SER A 84 -7.01 -6.53 -3.55
N LYS A 85 -8.30 -6.80 -3.77
CA LYS A 85 -8.76 -7.61 -4.91
C LYS A 85 -8.31 -7.00 -6.26
N GLU A 86 -8.37 -5.68 -6.39
CA GLU A 86 -8.01 -4.96 -7.62
C GLU A 86 -6.92 -3.90 -7.36
N PRO A 87 -5.66 -4.32 -7.17
CA PRO A 87 -4.55 -3.44 -6.80
C PRO A 87 -4.25 -2.40 -7.90
N LYS A 88 -4.50 -2.73 -9.17
CA LYS A 88 -4.34 -1.79 -10.29
C LYS A 88 -5.32 -0.61 -10.18
N LYS A 89 -6.56 -0.85 -9.75
CA LYS A 89 -7.55 0.22 -9.56
C LYS A 89 -7.15 1.13 -8.40
N VAL A 90 -6.70 0.54 -7.29
CA VAL A 90 -6.19 1.30 -6.14
C VAL A 90 -5.03 2.19 -6.56
N LEU A 91 -3.98 1.63 -7.17
CA LEU A 91 -2.82 2.40 -7.56
C LEU A 91 -3.16 3.50 -8.58
N ARG A 92 -4.11 3.26 -9.49
CA ARG A 92 -4.60 4.27 -10.45
C ARG A 92 -5.42 5.38 -9.79
N ALA A 93 -6.08 5.12 -8.68
CA ALA A 93 -6.75 6.15 -7.89
C ALA A 93 -5.72 6.95 -7.09
N VAL A 94 -4.77 6.28 -6.44
CA VAL A 94 -3.66 6.92 -5.71
C VAL A 94 -2.80 7.78 -6.63
N SER A 95 -2.57 7.37 -7.87
CA SER A 95 -1.78 8.12 -8.85
C SER A 95 -2.36 9.49 -9.22
N ARG A 96 -3.63 9.77 -8.86
CA ARG A 96 -4.22 11.10 -9.03
C ARG A 96 -3.79 12.09 -7.97
N TYR A 97 -3.36 11.59 -6.81
CA TYR A 97 -3.03 12.36 -5.62
C TYR A 97 -1.53 12.36 -5.31
N VAL A 98 -0.81 11.33 -5.75
CA VAL A 98 0.63 11.17 -5.53
C VAL A 98 1.36 11.33 -6.87
N ALA A 99 2.43 12.12 -6.85
CA ALA A 99 3.26 12.35 -8.03
C ALA A 99 3.82 11.02 -8.59
N PRO A 100 3.92 10.86 -9.93
CA PRO A 100 4.47 9.66 -10.54
C PRO A 100 5.86 9.28 -10.02
N ASP A 101 6.70 10.27 -9.72
CA ASP A 101 8.07 10.06 -9.21
C ASP A 101 8.10 9.42 -7.82
N HIS A 102 7.01 9.58 -7.05
CA HIS A 102 6.84 9.00 -5.73
C HIS A 102 6.14 7.64 -5.78
N MET A 103 5.69 7.19 -6.96
CA MET A 103 5.14 5.85 -7.17
C MET A 103 6.21 4.91 -7.72
N VAL A 104 6.89 4.22 -6.82
CA VAL A 104 8.02 3.35 -7.16
C VAL A 104 7.58 1.88 -7.27
N ARG A 105 8.21 1.15 -8.19
CA ARG A 105 8.06 -0.30 -8.28
C ARG A 105 9.08 -0.94 -7.34
N SER A 106 8.64 -1.83 -6.45
CA SER A 106 9.57 -2.62 -5.65
C SER A 106 10.36 -3.55 -6.57
N LEU A 107 11.62 -3.19 -6.84
CA LEU A 107 12.60 -3.99 -7.59
C LEU A 107 13.02 -5.27 -6.84
N SER A 108 12.58 -5.44 -5.59
CA SER A 108 13.25 -6.28 -4.59
C SER A 108 13.04 -7.79 -4.74
N PHE A 109 12.22 -8.28 -5.69
CA PHE A 109 12.23 -9.73 -5.97
C PHE A 109 13.56 -10.19 -6.58
N PHE A 110 14.19 -9.41 -7.47
CA PHE A 110 15.50 -9.76 -8.02
C PHE A 110 16.67 -9.36 -7.10
N GLY A 111 16.53 -8.27 -6.34
CA GLY A 111 17.55 -7.81 -5.39
C GLY A 111 17.84 -8.81 -4.27
N VAL A 112 16.80 -9.49 -3.76
CA VAL A 112 16.94 -10.49 -2.67
C VAL A 112 17.49 -11.83 -3.20
N ILE A 113 17.13 -12.24 -4.42
CA ILE A 113 17.66 -13.46 -5.05
C ILE A 113 19.17 -13.33 -5.30
N LYS A 114 19.64 -12.18 -5.80
CA LYS A 114 21.09 -11.93 -5.98
C LYS A 114 21.86 -11.92 -4.66
N LYS A 115 21.29 -11.36 -3.59
CA LYS A 115 21.92 -11.36 -2.25
C LYS A 115 22.03 -12.78 -1.66
N LYS A 116 21.04 -13.66 -1.88
CA LYS A 116 21.12 -15.06 -1.43
C LYS A 116 22.04 -15.94 -2.27
N LEU A 117 22.17 -15.69 -3.58
CA LEU A 117 23.11 -16.43 -4.44
C LEU A 117 24.57 -16.08 -4.15
N LYS A 118 24.89 -14.79 -3.90
CA LYS A 118 26.26 -14.40 -3.50
C LYS A 118 26.68 -14.96 -2.12
N ALA A 119 25.73 -15.14 -1.20
CA ALA A 119 26.03 -15.72 0.12
C ALA A 119 26.34 -17.23 0.08
N LYS A 120 25.96 -17.95 -1.00
CA LYS A 120 26.21 -19.39 -1.16
C LYS A 120 27.47 -19.72 -1.96
N PHE A 121 28.09 -18.75 -2.62
CA PHE A 121 29.32 -18.93 -3.41
C PHE A 121 30.60 -18.53 -2.67
N ASN A 122 30.50 -18.12 -1.41
CA ASN A 122 31.64 -17.73 -0.58
C ASN A 122 31.82 -18.65 0.64
N LYS A 123 31.52 -19.94 0.48
CA LYS A 123 31.81 -20.98 1.46
C LYS A 123 32.59 -22.10 0.80
#